data_AF-A0A7T6XIL3-F1
#
_entry.id   AF-A0A7T6XIL3-F1
#
_cell.length_a   1.000
_cell.length_b   1.000
_cell.length_c   1.000
_cell.angle_alpha   90.00
_cell.angle_beta   90.00
_cell.angle_gamma   90.00
#
_symmetry.space_group_name_H-M   'P 1'
#
loop_
_entity.id
_entity.type
_entity.pdbx_description
1 polymer ?
#
loop_
_entity_poly.entity_id
_entity_poly.type
_entity_poly.pdbx_seq_one_letter_code
_entity_poly.pdbx_strand_id
1 'polypeptide(L)'
;MGVQKKTRKFALAKRAISMRDNRLKQNQDKTEKGKEAKKDDLVKEAPQAPSSMFFQFNTALAPPYSVLVDTNFISHTIQHKLEVIPTMLDCLYAKCIPIVTDCVLAELEKLGPKYRLALRVAKDPRFERVKCDHKGTYADDCLVDRVIKHRVYIVATNDRDLKRRIRKIPGAPIMSVARGKYVIERLPDAPEK
;
A
#
# COMPACT_ATOMS: atom_id res chain seq x y z
N MET A 1 -49.33 -66.87 -28.60
CA MET A 1 -48.37 -66.61 -27.49
C MET A 1 -48.42 -65.12 -27.15
N GLY A 2 -48.95 -64.74 -25.98
CA GLY A 2 -49.05 -63.34 -25.56
C GLY A 2 -47.77 -62.88 -24.87
N VAL A 3 -47.08 -61.89 -25.43
CA VAL A 3 -45.82 -61.36 -24.89
C VAL A 3 -46.05 -60.67 -23.55
N GLN A 4 -45.23 -60.99 -22.55
CA GLN A 4 -45.32 -60.46 -21.19
C GLN A 4 -45.12 -58.93 -21.20
N LYS A 5 -46.09 -58.18 -20.66
CA LYS A 5 -46.07 -56.71 -20.64
C LYS A 5 -45.03 -56.19 -19.65
N LYS A 6 -44.24 -55.19 -20.05
CA LYS A 6 -43.28 -54.52 -19.14
C LYS A 6 -44.03 -53.88 -17.97
N THR A 7 -43.61 -54.21 -16.76
CA THR A 7 -44.18 -53.69 -15.51
C THR A 7 -43.78 -52.22 -15.31
N ARG A 8 -44.71 -51.40 -14.82
CA ARG A 8 -44.47 -49.98 -14.55
C ARG A 8 -43.69 -49.83 -13.23
N LYS A 9 -42.79 -48.85 -13.17
CA LYS A 9 -42.06 -48.50 -11.94
C LYS A 9 -42.94 -47.63 -11.05
N PHE A 10 -42.87 -47.86 -9.74
CA PHE A 10 -43.54 -47.03 -8.72
C PHE A 10 -42.79 -45.69 -8.53
N ALA A 11 -43.51 -44.62 -8.16
CA ALA A 11 -42.98 -43.28 -7.86
C ALA A 11 -42.13 -42.61 -8.97
N LEU A 12 -42.53 -42.77 -10.23
CA LEU A 12 -41.89 -42.06 -11.34
C LEU A 12 -42.23 -40.56 -11.30
N ALA A 13 -41.23 -39.72 -11.05
CA ALA A 13 -41.33 -38.27 -11.16
C ALA A 13 -40.73 -37.76 -12.48
N LYS A 14 -41.19 -36.58 -12.91
CA LYS A 14 -40.58 -35.86 -14.05
C LYS A 14 -39.17 -35.43 -13.67
N ARG A 15 -38.19 -35.64 -14.55
CA ARG A 15 -36.81 -35.20 -14.31
C ARG A 15 -36.78 -33.68 -14.25
N ALA A 16 -36.39 -33.13 -13.12
CA ALA A 16 -36.12 -31.71 -12.91
C ALA A 16 -34.60 -31.48 -12.82
N ILE A 17 -34.17 -30.23 -13.06
CA ILE A 17 -32.77 -29.84 -12.86
C ILE A 17 -32.42 -30.02 -11.38
N SER A 18 -31.34 -30.75 -11.13
CA SER A 18 -30.80 -30.99 -9.79
C SER A 18 -29.92 -29.83 -9.37
N MET A 19 -29.83 -29.55 -8.08
CA MET A 19 -28.85 -28.60 -7.53
C MET A 19 -27.39 -29.03 -7.78
N ARG A 20 -27.14 -30.29 -8.16
CA ARG A 20 -25.81 -30.83 -8.53
C ARG A 20 -25.54 -30.82 -10.03
N ASP A 21 -26.40 -30.17 -10.83
CA ASP A 21 -26.22 -30.11 -12.28
C ASP A 21 -25.02 -29.22 -12.64
N ASN A 22 -24.10 -29.74 -13.45
CA ASN A 22 -22.91 -29.03 -13.91
C ASN A 22 -23.22 -27.89 -14.90
N ARG A 23 -24.47 -27.78 -15.37
CA ARG A 23 -24.93 -26.65 -16.20
C ARG A 23 -25.29 -25.42 -15.37
N LEU A 24 -25.45 -25.56 -14.05
CA LEU A 24 -25.67 -24.43 -13.15
C LEU A 24 -24.37 -23.66 -12.99
N LYS A 25 -24.40 -22.34 -13.21
CA LYS A 25 -23.23 -21.45 -13.06
C LYS A 25 -22.52 -21.63 -11.71
N GLN A 26 -23.29 -21.72 -10.61
CA GLN A 26 -22.74 -21.94 -9.28
C GLN A 26 -21.89 -23.22 -9.15
N ASN A 27 -22.20 -24.28 -9.90
CA ASN A 27 -21.44 -25.52 -9.89
C ASN A 27 -20.23 -25.47 -10.84
N GLN A 28 -20.33 -24.70 -11.93
CA GLN A 28 -19.20 -24.38 -12.82
C GLN A 28 -18.17 -23.55 -12.05
N ASP A 29 -18.59 -22.48 -11.39
CA ASP A 29 -17.73 -21.63 -10.56
C ASP A 29 -17.06 -22.45 -9.44
N LYS A 30 -17.78 -23.40 -8.83
CA LYS A 30 -17.21 -24.31 -7.81
C LYS A 30 -16.18 -25.28 -8.38
N THR A 31 -16.38 -25.77 -9.60
CA THR A 31 -15.45 -26.69 -10.24
C THR A 31 -14.22 -25.97 -10.79
N GLU A 32 -14.36 -24.74 -11.27
CA GLU A 32 -13.23 -23.87 -11.64
C GLU A 32 -12.39 -23.48 -10.42
N LYS A 33 -13.03 -22.97 -9.35
CA LYS A 33 -12.36 -22.68 -8.07
C LYS A 33 -11.69 -23.92 -7.47
N GLY A 34 -12.32 -25.09 -7.57
CA GLY A 34 -11.74 -26.35 -7.11
C GLY A 34 -10.57 -26.87 -7.96
N LYS A 35 -10.45 -26.41 -9.21
CA LYS A 35 -9.29 -26.71 -10.08
C LYS A 35 -8.15 -25.72 -9.83
N GLU A 36 -8.45 -24.44 -9.60
CA GLU A 36 -7.47 -23.43 -9.19
C GLU A 36 -6.87 -23.80 -7.82
N ALA A 37 -7.71 -24.09 -6.83
CA ALA A 37 -7.27 -24.50 -5.49
C ALA A 37 -6.54 -25.86 -5.42
N LYS A 38 -6.58 -26.67 -6.48
CA LYS A 38 -5.81 -27.92 -6.60
C LYS A 38 -4.47 -27.76 -7.33
N LYS A 39 -4.28 -26.64 -8.04
CA LYS A 39 -3.02 -26.33 -8.72
C LYS A 39 -2.03 -25.65 -7.78
N ASP A 40 -2.54 -24.88 -6.83
CA ASP A 40 -1.74 -24.33 -5.75
C ASP A 40 -1.72 -25.34 -4.61
N ASP A 41 -0.57 -25.97 -4.36
CA ASP A 41 -0.33 -26.65 -3.09
C ASP A 41 -0.68 -25.70 -1.93
N LEU A 42 -1.17 -26.22 -0.80
CA LEU A 42 -1.51 -25.41 0.39
C LEU A 42 -0.25 -24.75 0.98
N VAL A 43 0.24 -23.68 0.36
CA VAL A 43 1.40 -22.89 0.80
C VAL A 43 0.93 -21.93 1.89
N LYS A 44 1.40 -22.14 3.11
CA LYS A 44 1.24 -21.15 4.18
C LYS A 44 2.30 -20.06 4.00
N GLU A 45 1.89 -18.92 3.46
CA GLU A 45 2.76 -17.74 3.37
C GLU A 45 2.90 -17.09 4.76
N ALA A 46 4.04 -17.32 5.41
CA ALA A 46 4.45 -16.61 6.62
C ALA A 46 5.66 -15.72 6.27
N PRO A 47 5.48 -14.40 6.09
CA PRO A 47 6.59 -13.53 5.73
C PRO A 47 7.63 -13.47 6.86
N GLN A 48 8.90 -13.69 6.51
CA GLN A 48 10.00 -13.56 7.45
C GLN A 48 10.16 -12.10 7.89
N ALA A 49 10.47 -11.87 9.17
CA ALA A 49 10.86 -10.55 9.64
C ALA A 49 12.18 -10.11 8.96
N PRO A 50 12.30 -8.84 8.54
CA PRO A 50 13.51 -8.34 7.89
C PRO A 50 14.71 -8.36 8.84
N SER A 51 15.90 -8.67 8.30
CA SER A 51 17.14 -8.82 9.05
C SER A 51 17.66 -7.54 9.70
N SER A 52 17.30 -6.37 9.17
CA SER A 52 17.73 -5.07 9.70
C SER A 52 17.00 -4.65 10.98
N MET A 53 15.97 -5.39 11.39
CA MET A 53 15.16 -5.08 12.55
C MET A 53 15.71 -5.77 13.80
N PHE A 54 16.14 -4.97 14.76
CA PHE A 54 16.37 -5.42 16.14
C PHE A 54 15.12 -5.12 16.97
N PHE A 55 14.26 -6.11 17.15
CA PHE A 55 12.89 -5.91 17.68
C PHE A 55 12.10 -4.87 16.88
N GLN A 56 11.90 -3.67 17.44
CA GLN A 56 11.23 -2.54 16.78
C GLN A 56 12.22 -1.48 16.24
N PHE A 57 13.50 -1.59 16.60
CA PHE A 57 14.56 -0.69 16.16
C PHE A 57 15.05 -1.10 14.78
N ASN A 58 15.18 -0.14 13.89
CA ASN A 58 15.60 -0.39 12.52
C ASN A 58 17.02 0.13 12.29
N THR A 59 17.97 -0.80 12.23
CA THR A 59 19.40 -0.48 12.05
C THR A 59 19.76 -0.05 10.62
N ALA A 60 18.87 -0.27 9.64
CA ALA A 60 19.14 0.06 8.24
C ALA A 60 18.88 1.53 7.89
N LEU A 61 18.30 2.31 8.81
CA LEU A 61 18.07 3.74 8.61
C LEU A 61 19.35 4.49 8.94
N ALA A 62 20.18 4.71 7.93
CA ALA A 62 21.38 5.53 8.02
C ALA A 62 21.31 6.70 7.03
N PRO A 63 21.97 7.83 7.31
CA PRO A 63 22.18 8.89 6.32
C PRO A 63 22.89 8.34 5.06
N PRO A 64 22.46 8.72 3.84
CA PRO A 64 21.41 9.68 3.50
C PRO A 64 20.00 9.11 3.66
N TYR A 65 19.11 9.87 4.32
CA TYR A 65 17.75 9.43 4.58
C TYR A 65 16.86 9.55 3.34
N SER A 66 16.26 8.45 2.93
CA SER A 66 15.25 8.40 1.88
C SER A 66 13.87 8.69 2.45
N VAL A 67 13.26 9.81 2.04
CA VAL A 67 11.98 10.26 2.57
C VAL A 67 10.89 10.15 1.52
N LEU A 68 9.91 9.26 1.70
CA LEU A 68 8.73 9.18 0.84
C LEU A 68 7.78 10.35 1.16
N VAL A 69 7.47 11.14 0.15
CA VAL A 69 6.66 12.34 0.28
C VAL A 69 5.23 12.10 -0.22
N ASP A 70 4.26 12.46 0.62
CA ASP A 70 2.83 12.42 0.32
C ASP A 70 2.29 13.77 -0.19
N THR A 71 1.16 13.77 -0.91
CA THR A 71 0.52 14.97 -1.49
C THR A 71 0.18 16.00 -0.42
N ASN A 72 -0.41 15.52 0.69
CA ASN A 72 -0.82 16.33 1.82
C ASN A 72 0.37 16.96 2.55
N PHE A 73 1.53 16.31 2.56
CA PHE A 73 2.72 16.87 3.18
C PHE A 73 3.24 18.09 2.40
N ILE A 74 3.27 18.00 1.07
CA ILE A 74 3.71 19.11 0.20
C ILE A 74 2.75 20.29 0.35
N SER A 75 1.44 20.05 0.38
CA SER A 75 0.45 21.11 0.54
C SER A 75 0.59 21.85 1.88
N HIS A 76 0.77 21.12 2.99
CA HIS A 76 0.99 21.71 4.31
C HIS A 76 2.33 22.46 4.39
N THR A 77 3.37 21.92 3.76
CA THR A 77 4.69 22.57 3.69
C THR A 77 4.59 23.94 3.01
N ILE A 78 3.88 24.01 1.87
CA ILE A 78 3.64 25.26 1.14
C ILE A 78 2.79 26.23 1.97
N GLN A 79 1.74 25.73 2.63
CA GLN A 79 0.88 26.56 3.48
C GLN A 79 1.66 27.23 4.62
N HIS A 80 2.62 26.50 5.22
CA HIS A 80 3.50 27.02 6.27
C HIS A 80 4.73 27.74 5.74
N LYS A 81 4.87 27.93 4.42
CA LYS A 81 5.99 28.63 3.77
C LYS A 81 7.36 28.02 4.11
N LEU A 82 7.42 26.70 4.21
CA LEU A 82 8.65 25.97 4.47
C LEU A 82 9.25 25.45 3.17
N GLU A 83 10.57 25.47 3.05
CA GLU A 83 11.27 24.83 1.93
C GLU A 83 11.59 23.38 2.27
N VAL A 84 11.15 22.44 1.44
CA VAL A 84 11.16 21.00 1.75
C VAL A 84 12.54 20.49 2.16
N ILE A 85 13.57 20.71 1.34
CA ILE A 85 14.89 20.12 1.56
C ILE A 85 15.60 20.76 2.76
N PRO A 86 15.74 22.09 2.87
CA PRO A 86 16.36 22.72 4.04
C PRO A 86 15.67 22.33 5.35
N THR A 87 14.33 22.35 5.40
CA THR A 87 13.63 21.96 6.63
C THR A 87 13.73 20.47 6.95
N MET A 88 13.90 19.60 5.96
CA MET A 88 14.24 18.18 6.20
C MET A 88 15.65 18.02 6.79
N LEU A 89 16.63 18.79 6.30
CA LEU A 89 17.99 18.79 6.83
C LEU A 89 18.01 19.30 8.27
N ASP A 90 17.28 20.38 8.57
CA ASP A 90 17.18 20.94 9.93
C ASP A 90 16.47 19.99 10.92
N CYS A 91 15.58 19.14 10.43
CA CYS A 91 14.85 18.17 11.24
C CYS A 91 15.69 16.93 11.57
N LEU A 92 16.38 16.39 10.56
CA LEU A 92 17.11 15.11 10.64
C LEU A 92 18.61 15.28 10.91
N TYR A 93 19.13 16.51 10.84
CA TYR A 93 20.55 16.85 10.97
C TYR A 93 21.49 16.03 10.06
N ALA A 94 20.96 15.53 8.95
CA ALA A 94 21.68 14.68 8.01
C ALA A 94 21.14 14.89 6.59
N LYS A 95 21.89 14.43 5.57
CA LYS A 95 21.47 14.55 4.17
C LYS A 95 20.16 13.77 3.93
N CYS A 96 19.16 14.45 3.37
CA CYS A 96 17.85 13.87 3.07
C CYS A 96 17.60 13.91 1.55
N ILE A 97 17.06 12.81 1.03
CA ILE A 97 16.66 12.66 -0.37
C ILE A 97 15.14 12.50 -0.38
N PRO A 98 14.39 13.54 -0.78
CA PRO A 98 12.94 13.41 -0.90
C PRO A 98 12.59 12.60 -2.15
N ILE A 99 11.70 11.63 -1.98
CA ILE A 99 11.27 10.69 -2.99
C ILE A 99 9.77 10.87 -3.23
N VAL A 100 9.38 11.03 -4.50
CA VAL A 100 7.97 11.07 -4.92
C VAL A 100 7.65 9.82 -5.74
N THR A 101 6.51 9.20 -5.43
CA THR A 101 5.98 8.08 -6.20
C THR A 101 5.13 8.57 -7.37
N ASP A 102 5.05 7.75 -8.43
CA ASP A 102 4.20 8.04 -9.59
C ASP A 102 2.72 8.26 -9.22
N CYS A 103 2.20 7.53 -8.23
CA CYS A 103 0.83 7.68 -7.77
C CYS A 103 0.57 9.03 -7.09
N VAL A 104 1.51 9.52 -6.27
CA VAL A 104 1.45 10.85 -5.61
C VAL A 104 1.50 11.96 -6.66
N LEU A 105 2.37 11.83 -7.68
CA LEU A 105 2.39 12.78 -8.80
C LEU A 105 1.07 12.79 -9.56
N ALA A 106 0.51 11.61 -9.86
CA ALA A 106 -0.77 11.50 -10.56
C ALA A 106 -1.93 12.07 -9.74
N GLU A 107 -1.91 11.94 -8.41
CA GLU A 107 -2.89 12.55 -7.52
C GLU A 107 -2.77 14.09 -7.52
N LEU A 108 -1.56 14.65 -7.45
CA LEU A 108 -1.33 16.10 -7.57
C LEU A 108 -1.82 16.65 -8.91
N GLU A 109 -1.67 15.90 -10.00
CA GLU A 109 -2.19 16.29 -11.32
C GLU A 109 -3.73 16.28 -11.36
N LYS A 110 -4.38 15.33 -10.67
CA LYS A 110 -5.85 15.25 -10.58
C LYS A 110 -6.47 16.35 -9.72
N LEU A 111 -5.78 16.79 -8.66
CA LEU A 111 -6.26 17.85 -7.77
C LEU A 111 -6.33 19.24 -8.45
N GLY A 112 -5.76 19.37 -9.65
CA GLY A 112 -5.98 20.50 -10.56
C GLY A 112 -5.18 21.76 -10.22
N PRO A 113 -5.62 22.95 -10.70
CA PRO A 113 -4.80 24.16 -10.69
C PRO A 113 -4.50 24.71 -9.29
N LYS A 114 -5.32 24.37 -8.28
CA LYS A 114 -5.10 24.76 -6.87
C LYS A 114 -3.76 24.24 -6.34
N TYR A 115 -3.34 23.06 -6.79
CA TYR A 115 -2.10 22.40 -6.35
C TYR A 115 -0.96 22.54 -7.35
N ARG A 116 -1.04 23.50 -8.29
CA ARG A 116 0.01 23.74 -9.30
C ARG A 116 1.37 24.04 -8.68
N LEU A 117 1.39 24.75 -7.55
CA LEU A 117 2.64 25.03 -6.83
C LEU A 117 3.24 23.75 -6.23
N ALA A 118 2.40 22.91 -5.62
CA ALA A 118 2.80 21.60 -5.10
C ALA A 118 3.36 20.69 -6.22
N LEU A 119 2.70 20.67 -7.38
CA LEU A 119 3.17 19.91 -8.55
C LEU A 119 4.53 20.40 -9.05
N ARG A 120 4.80 21.72 -9.01
CA ARG A 120 6.11 22.27 -9.40
C ARG A 120 7.20 21.86 -8.41
N VAL A 121 6.93 21.89 -7.11
CA VAL A 121 7.86 21.45 -6.07
C VAL A 121 8.14 19.94 -6.20
N ALA A 122 7.11 19.14 -6.43
CA ALA A 122 7.25 17.69 -6.60
C ALA A 122 8.04 17.27 -7.85
N LYS A 123 8.12 18.15 -8.87
CA LYS A 123 8.87 17.95 -10.12
C LYS A 123 10.27 18.59 -10.10
N ASP A 124 10.72 19.12 -8.95
CA ASP A 124 12.07 19.65 -8.79
C ASP A 124 13.10 18.51 -8.99
N PRO A 125 14.19 18.71 -9.76
CA PRO A 125 15.23 17.70 -9.98
C PRO A 125 15.91 17.19 -8.71
N ARG A 126 15.78 17.91 -7.57
CA ARG A 126 16.28 17.44 -6.27
C ARG A 126 15.46 16.31 -5.67
N PHE A 127 14.25 16.06 -6.18
CA PHE A 127 13.41 14.95 -5.78
C PHE A 127 13.69 13.73 -6.65
N GLU A 128 13.87 12.58 -6.02
CA GLU A 128 13.97 11.32 -6.73
C GLU A 128 12.58 10.79 -7.05
N ARG A 129 12.39 10.37 -8.31
CA ARG A 129 11.12 9.80 -8.75
C ARG A 129 11.18 8.28 -8.74
N VAL A 130 10.25 7.66 -8.02
CA VAL A 130 10.15 6.21 -7.93
C VAL A 130 8.91 5.69 -8.66
N LYS A 131 9.15 4.74 -9.56
CA LYS A 131 8.10 4.10 -10.34
C LYS A 131 7.26 3.15 -9.50
N CYS A 132 5.97 3.10 -9.82
CA CYS A 132 5.00 2.28 -9.11
C CYS A 132 4.49 1.15 -10.01
N ASP A 133 4.50 -0.08 -9.49
CA ASP A 133 4.10 -1.29 -10.22
C ASP A 133 2.69 -1.76 -9.82
N HIS A 134 1.77 -0.82 -9.58
CA HIS A 134 0.39 -1.14 -9.21
C HIS A 134 -0.60 -0.46 -10.16
N LYS A 135 -1.77 -1.10 -10.35
CA LYS A 135 -2.86 -0.50 -11.12
C LYS A 135 -3.62 0.49 -10.24
N GLY A 136 -3.88 1.68 -10.76
CA GLY A 136 -4.59 2.75 -10.04
C GLY A 136 -3.65 3.76 -9.37
N THR A 137 -4.24 4.78 -8.75
CA THR A 137 -3.51 5.96 -8.24
C THR A 137 -3.76 6.20 -6.74
N TYR A 138 -4.04 5.14 -5.97
CA TYR A 138 -4.26 5.32 -4.54
C TYR A 138 -2.91 5.38 -3.82
N ALA A 139 -2.50 6.60 -3.45
CA ALA A 139 -1.16 6.87 -2.92
C ALA A 139 -0.92 6.20 -1.57
N ASP A 140 -1.91 6.22 -0.67
CA ASP A 140 -1.80 5.67 0.68
C ASP A 140 -1.41 4.18 0.68
N ASP A 141 -2.09 3.36 -0.13
CA ASP A 141 -1.79 1.92 -0.23
C ASP A 141 -0.42 1.69 -0.83
N CYS A 142 -0.04 2.47 -1.85
CA CYS A 142 1.30 2.39 -2.44
C CYS A 142 2.41 2.69 -1.44
N LEU A 143 2.25 3.75 -0.64
CA LEU A 143 3.22 4.13 0.39
C LEU A 143 3.31 3.06 1.48
N VAL A 144 2.16 2.55 1.95
CA VAL A 144 2.11 1.49 2.96
C VAL A 144 2.77 0.21 2.45
N ASP A 145 2.41 -0.27 1.26
CA ASP A 145 2.98 -1.49 0.67
C ASP A 145 4.48 -1.37 0.46
N ARG A 146 4.95 -0.20 0.00
CA ARG A 146 6.38 0.06 -0.21
C ARG A 146 7.16 0.02 1.09
N VAL A 147 6.64 0.61 2.17
CA VAL A 147 7.28 0.62 3.50
C VAL A 147 7.25 -0.77 4.14
N ILE A 148 6.18 -1.55 3.93
CA ILE A 148 6.10 -2.95 4.41
C ILE A 148 7.17 -3.82 3.73
N LYS A 149 7.34 -3.68 2.42
CA LYS A 149 8.35 -4.42 1.64
C LYS A 149 9.77 -3.97 1.96
N HIS A 150 9.99 -2.66 1.97
CA HIS A 150 11.29 -2.04 2.19
C HIS A 150 11.21 -1.03 3.33
N ARG A 151 11.67 -1.43 4.51
CA ARG A 151 11.69 -0.57 5.72
C ARG A 151 12.86 0.43 5.72
N VAL A 152 13.29 0.93 4.56
CA VAL A 152 14.42 1.89 4.46
C VAL A 152 13.95 3.34 4.31
N TYR A 153 12.63 3.55 4.33
CA TYR A 153 12.02 4.85 4.06
C TYR A 153 11.48 5.50 5.33
N ILE A 154 11.66 6.81 5.42
CA ILE A 154 10.89 7.69 6.31
C ILE A 154 9.66 8.15 5.53
N VAL A 155 8.47 8.14 6.15
CA VAL A 155 7.26 8.62 5.48
C VAL A 155 6.91 10.02 5.94
N ALA A 156 6.87 10.96 5.01
CA ALA A 156 6.43 12.33 5.25
C ALA A 156 4.94 12.48 4.93
N THR A 157 4.09 12.48 5.97
CA THR A 157 2.64 12.68 5.81
C THR A 157 2.01 13.42 6.99
N ASN A 158 1.03 14.25 6.67
CA ASN A 158 0.21 14.95 7.64
C ASN A 158 -1.15 14.25 7.87
N ASP A 159 -1.52 13.28 7.04
CA ASP A 159 -2.80 12.59 7.15
C ASP A 159 -2.87 11.69 8.39
N ARG A 160 -3.99 11.75 9.11
CA ARG A 160 -4.20 11.02 10.37
C ARG A 160 -4.37 9.53 10.12
N ASP A 161 -5.04 9.14 9.05
CA ASP A 161 -5.35 7.74 8.78
C ASP A 161 -4.13 7.01 8.23
N LEU A 162 -3.39 7.63 7.31
CA LEU A 162 -2.10 7.11 6.85
C LEU A 162 -1.09 6.97 8.01
N LYS A 163 -1.01 7.97 8.90
CA LYS A 163 -0.17 7.87 10.12
C LYS A 163 -0.59 6.70 11.01
N ARG A 164 -1.89 6.46 11.22
CA ARG A 164 -2.37 5.31 12.00
C ARG A 164 -1.98 3.98 11.36
N ARG A 165 -2.00 3.88 10.03
CA ARG A 165 -1.58 2.67 9.29
C ARG A 165 -0.09 2.43 9.44
N ILE A 166 0.74 3.45 9.20
CA ILE A 166 2.21 3.35 9.30
C ILE A 166 2.65 3.06 10.73
N ARG A 167 1.96 3.59 11.75
CA ARG A 167 2.25 3.29 13.15
C ARG A 167 2.09 1.81 13.54
N LYS A 168 1.38 1.00 12.73
CA LYS A 168 1.32 -0.46 12.95
C LYS A 168 2.56 -1.18 12.43
N ILE A 169 3.32 -0.55 11.54
CA ILE A 169 4.55 -1.11 10.98
C ILE A 169 5.71 -0.75 11.91
N PRO A 170 6.44 -1.74 12.47
CA PRO A 170 7.61 -1.45 13.28
C PRO A 170 8.77 -0.98 12.40
N GLY A 171 9.58 -0.04 12.91
CA GLY A 171 10.78 0.44 12.24
C GLY A 171 10.56 1.47 11.12
N ALA A 172 9.35 2.00 10.96
CA ALA A 172 9.01 3.03 9.98
C ALA A 172 8.80 4.40 10.67
N PRO A 173 9.75 5.35 10.53
CA PRO A 173 9.60 6.70 11.08
C PRO A 173 8.61 7.52 10.27
N ILE A 174 7.95 8.45 10.95
CA ILE A 174 6.95 9.34 10.35
C ILE A 174 7.40 10.78 10.54
N MET A 175 7.52 11.52 9.46
CA MET A 175 7.74 12.96 9.49
C MET A 175 6.43 13.70 9.21
N SER A 176 6.15 14.75 9.96
CA SER A 176 4.98 15.58 9.75
C SER A 176 5.29 17.06 9.96
N VAL A 177 4.49 17.92 9.32
CA VAL A 177 4.58 19.38 9.50
C VAL A 177 3.79 19.79 10.73
N ALA A 178 4.43 20.44 11.69
CA ALA A 178 3.78 20.99 12.88
C ALA A 178 4.46 22.30 13.33
N ARG A 179 3.65 23.32 13.66
CA ARG A 179 4.11 24.61 14.21
C ARG A 179 5.25 25.27 13.40
N GLY A 180 5.18 25.20 12.07
CA GLY A 180 6.19 25.81 11.19
C GLY A 180 7.56 25.11 11.20
N LYS A 181 7.63 23.86 11.66
CA LYS A 181 8.82 23.00 11.58
C LYS A 181 8.41 21.59 11.17
N TYR A 182 9.36 20.77 10.75
CA TYR A 182 9.14 19.33 10.66
C TYR A 182 9.39 18.69 12.01
N VAL A 183 8.59 17.68 12.30
CA VAL A 183 8.66 16.86 13.51
C VAL A 183 8.73 15.41 13.05
N ILE A 184 9.63 14.65 13.65
CA ILE A 184 9.76 13.22 13.38
C ILE A 184 9.26 12.42 14.59
N GLU A 185 8.48 11.38 14.31
CA GLU A 185 8.07 10.36 15.27
C GLU A 185 8.85 9.08 14.99
N ARG A 186 9.25 8.36 16.06
CA ARG A 186 9.81 7.00 16.01
C ARG A 186 11.15 6.86 15.26
N LEU A 187 11.95 7.94 15.22
CA LEU A 187 13.36 7.83 14.89
C LEU A 187 14.16 7.86 16.21
N PRO A 188 14.79 6.75 16.62
CA PRO A 188 15.42 6.62 17.92
C PRO A 188 16.69 7.48 18.10
N ASP A 189 17.39 7.79 16.99
CA ASP A 189 18.60 8.64 17.01
C ASP A 189 18.28 10.12 16.71
N ALA A 190 17.02 10.47 16.50
CA ALA A 190 16.65 11.88 16.33
C ALA A 190 16.75 12.59 17.68
N PRO A 191 17.26 13.83 17.72
CA PRO A 191 17.25 14.61 18.95
C PRO A 191 15.80 14.84 19.37
N GLU A 192 15.41 14.22 20.49
CA GLU A 192 14.15 14.51 21.16
C GLU A 192 14.17 15.99 21.57
N LYS A 193 13.09 16.71 21.24
CA LYS A 193 12.86 18.05 21.76
C LYS A 193 12.17 17.98 23.11
#